data_AF-A0A963IP17-F1
#
_entry.id   AF-A0A963IP17-F1
#
_cell.length_a   1.000
_cell.length_b   1.000
_cell.length_c   1.000
_cell.angle_alpha   90.00
_cell.angle_beta   90.00
_cell.angle_gamma   90.00
#
_symmetry.space_group_name_H-M   'P 1'
#
loop_
_entity.id
_entity.type
_entity.pdbx_description
1 polymer ?
#
loop_
_entity_poly.entity_id
_entity_poly.type
_entity_poly.pdbx_seq_one_letter_code
_entity_poly.pdbx_strand_id
1 'polypeptide(L)'
;SGRLQEPRIQHNKVLTAAGLPALTLHGLRRSFGTLAEWVECPAGVSAQIMGHKPSATAEKHYRVRPLDLLRMWHTKIEAWILNEAGIEQPAETPQRARLVKGKTAA
;
A
#
# COMPACT_ATOMS: atom_id res chain seq x y z
N SER A 1 -4.01 -6.19 -22.05
CA SER A 1 -3.99 -4.72 -21.87
C SER A 1 -4.64 -4.42 -20.53
N GLY A 2 -3.88 -3.87 -19.58
CA GLY A 2 -4.45 -3.31 -18.36
C GLY A 2 -4.89 -1.89 -18.69
N ARG A 3 -6.18 -1.67 -18.95
CA ARG A 3 -6.70 -0.30 -18.98
C ARG A 3 -6.73 0.19 -17.53
N LEU A 4 -6.08 1.32 -17.25
CA LEU A 4 -6.28 2.03 -16.00
C LEU A 4 -7.77 2.39 -15.92
N GLN A 5 -8.52 1.69 -15.08
CA GLN A 5 -9.92 2.01 -14.82
C GLN A 5 -9.98 3.12 -13.78
N GLU A 6 -10.93 4.03 -13.97
CA GLU A 6 -11.23 5.09 -13.02
C GLU A 6 -11.62 4.48 -11.66
N PRO A 7 -10.79 4.63 -10.60
CA PRO A 7 -11.01 3.94 -9.33
C PRO A 7 -12.18 4.54 -8.53
N ARG A 8 -12.56 5.80 -8.79
CA ARG A 8 -13.62 6.49 -8.04
C ARG A 8 -14.96 5.79 -8.07
N ILE A 9 -15.34 5.18 -9.21
CA ILE A 9 -16.65 4.55 -9.35
C ILE A 9 -16.78 3.36 -8.39
N GLN A 10 -15.75 2.52 -8.32
CA GLN A 10 -15.76 1.36 -7.43
C GLN A 10 -15.60 1.79 -5.97
N HIS A 11 -14.74 2.77 -5.71
CA HIS A 11 -14.57 3.34 -4.37
C HIS A 11 -15.90 3.86 -3.79
N ASN A 12 -16.66 4.64 -4.57
CA ASN A 12 -17.95 5.15 -4.14
C ASN A 12 -18.96 4.03 -3.87
N LYS A 13 -18.99 2.97 -4.69
CA LYS A 13 -19.86 1.80 -4.46
C LYS A 13 -19.52 1.10 -3.14
N VAL A 14 -18.24 0.93 -2.84
CA VAL A 14 -17.77 0.31 -1.59
C VAL A 14 -18.16 1.17 -0.39
N LEU A 15 -17.99 2.50 -0.46
CA LEU A 15 -18.41 3.39 0.63
C LEU A 15 -19.92 3.30 0.90
N THR A 16 -20.75 3.30 -0.15
CA THR A 16 -22.20 3.14 -0.02
C THR A 16 -22.55 1.78 0.60
N ALA A 17 -21.93 0.70 0.12
CA ALA A 17 -22.19 -0.64 0.65
C ALA A 17 -21.74 -0.81 2.12
N ALA A 18 -20.64 -0.16 2.51
CA ALA A 18 -20.13 -0.18 3.87
C ALA A 18 -20.82 0.82 4.81
N GLY A 19 -21.78 1.63 4.32
CA GLY A 19 -22.43 2.68 5.12
C GLY A 19 -21.48 3.78 5.59
N LEU A 20 -20.34 3.97 4.90
CA LEU A 20 -19.31 4.93 5.28
C LEU A 20 -19.63 6.33 4.72
N PRO A 21 -19.22 7.40 5.42
CA PRO A 21 -19.34 8.76 4.92
C PRO A 21 -18.43 8.96 3.69
N ALA A 22 -18.56 10.13 3.05
CA ALA A 22 -17.72 10.51 1.93
C ALA A 22 -16.22 10.51 2.34
N LEU A 23 -15.48 9.51 1.85
CA LEU A 23 -14.04 9.35 2.03
C LEU A 23 -13.38 9.38 0.66
N THR A 24 -12.19 9.98 0.55
CA THR A 24 -11.46 10.04 -0.72
C THR A 24 -10.30 9.03 -0.73
N LEU A 25 -9.89 8.59 -1.91
CA LEU A 25 -8.68 7.77 -2.09
C LEU A 25 -7.44 8.50 -1.56
N HIS A 26 -7.38 9.82 -1.73
CA HIS A 26 -6.31 10.64 -1.14
C HIS A 26 -6.40 10.68 0.40
N GLY A 27 -7.62 10.70 0.95
CA GLY A 27 -7.87 10.54 2.38
C GLY A 27 -7.30 9.24 2.91
N LEU A 28 -7.63 8.11 2.26
CA LEU A 28 -7.07 6.79 2.59
C LEU A 28 -5.53 6.78 2.54
N ARG A 29 -4.94 7.39 1.50
CA ARG A 29 -3.48 7.50 1.39
C ARG A 29 -2.87 8.31 2.53
N ARG A 30 -3.51 9.40 2.99
CA ARG A 30 -3.04 10.17 4.15
C ARG A 30 -3.16 9.36 5.44
N SER A 31 -4.29 8.69 5.64
CA SER A 31 -4.51 7.81 6.80
C SER A 31 -3.48 6.69 6.85
N PHE A 32 -3.09 6.08 5.74
CA PHE A 32 -2.00 5.08 5.72
C PHE A 32 -0.71 5.61 6.35
N GLY A 33 -0.29 6.82 6.01
CA GLY A 33 0.92 7.43 6.56
C GLY A 33 0.85 7.63 8.07
N THR A 34 -0.27 8.16 8.57
CA THR A 34 -0.50 8.38 10.00
C THR A 34 -0.65 7.06 10.77
N LEU A 35 -1.39 6.09 10.22
CA LEU A 35 -1.67 4.83 10.90
C LEU A 35 -0.47 3.88 10.92
N ALA A 36 0.49 4.02 9.99
CA ALA A 36 1.74 3.28 10.03
C ALA A 36 2.55 3.52 11.32
N GLU A 37 2.31 4.62 12.04
CA GLU A 37 2.93 4.90 13.34
C GLU A 37 2.48 3.92 14.42
N TRP A 38 1.28 3.34 14.32
CA TRP A 38 0.75 2.36 15.29
C TRP A 38 1.53 1.05 15.31
N VAL A 39 2.24 0.75 14.23
CA VAL A 39 3.16 -0.39 14.15
C VAL A 39 4.62 0.05 14.26
N GLU A 40 4.88 1.30 14.66
CA GLU A 40 6.22 1.88 14.81
C GLU A 40 7.03 1.91 13.49
N CYS A 41 6.34 1.97 12.35
CA CYS A 41 7.00 2.03 11.05
C CYS A 41 7.79 3.34 10.92
N PRO A 42 9.10 3.31 10.61
CA PRO A 42 9.87 4.53 10.44
C PRO A 42 9.30 5.41 9.33
N ALA A 43 9.18 6.72 9.58
CA ALA A 43 8.57 7.66 8.64
C ALA A 43 9.16 7.61 7.22
N GLY A 44 10.49 7.41 7.10
CA GLY A 44 11.13 7.27 5.79
C GLY A 44 10.82 5.96 5.07
N VAL A 45 10.42 4.90 5.79
CA VAL A 45 9.94 3.64 5.21
C VAL A 45 8.52 3.83 4.68
N SER A 46 7.60 4.34 5.50
CA SER A 46 6.21 4.58 5.08
C SER A 46 6.14 5.58 3.92
N ALA A 47 6.93 6.65 3.95
CA ALA A 47 7.05 7.61 2.85
C ALA A 47 7.54 6.94 1.55
N GLN A 48 8.54 6.05 1.63
CA GLN A 48 9.06 5.33 0.46
C GLN A 48 8.02 4.34 -0.10
N ILE A 49 7.28 3.62 0.76
CA ILE A 49 6.16 2.75 0.35
C ILE A 49 5.09 3.58 -0.38
N MET A 50 4.78 4.78 0.11
CA MET A 50 3.82 5.70 -0.50
C MET A 50 4.32 6.38 -1.79
N GLY A 51 5.55 6.11 -2.23
CA GLY A 51 6.17 6.71 -3.41
C GLY A 51 6.51 8.19 -3.26
N HIS A 52 6.78 8.67 -2.04
CA HIS A 52 7.23 10.04 -1.84
C HIS A 52 8.64 10.23 -2.37
N LYS A 53 8.89 11.41 -2.95
CA LYS A 53 10.23 11.83 -3.34
C LYS A 53 11.07 12.06 -2.08
N PRO A 54 12.27 11.43 -1.95
CA PRO A 54 13.17 11.69 -0.84
C PRO A 54 13.50 13.18 -0.74
N SER A 55 13.27 13.77 0.43
CA SER A 55 13.45 15.21 0.66
C SER A 55 14.75 15.51 1.42
N ALA A 56 15.09 14.70 2.43
CA ALA A 56 16.28 14.86 3.26
C ALA A 56 17.56 14.35 2.59
N THR A 57 18.69 15.02 2.85
CA THR A 57 20.02 14.67 2.29
C THR A 57 20.42 13.22 2.58
N ALA A 58 20.17 12.75 3.81
CA ALA A 58 20.45 11.36 4.20
C ALA A 58 19.64 10.35 3.37
N GLU A 59 18.38 10.66 3.06
CA GLU A 59 17.53 9.78 2.26
C GLU A 59 17.87 9.80 0.77
N LYS A 60 18.38 10.94 0.27
CA LYS A 60 18.80 11.07 -1.13
C LYS A 60 20.10 10.34 -1.43
N HIS A 61 21.06 10.33 -0.50
CA HIS A 61 22.44 9.94 -0.81
C HIS A 61 22.96 8.75 0.01
N TYR A 62 22.44 8.52 1.21
CA TYR A 62 23.10 7.61 2.18
C TYR A 62 22.20 6.47 2.66
N ARG A 63 20.88 6.55 2.48
CA ARG A 63 19.94 5.52 2.92
C ARG A 63 19.30 4.82 1.73
N VAL A 64 19.85 3.68 1.38
CA VAL A 64 19.22 2.72 0.46
C VAL A 64 18.42 1.72 1.30
N ARG A 65 17.11 1.62 1.05
CA ARG A 65 16.25 0.62 1.69
C ARG A 65 15.99 -0.52 0.72
N PRO A 66 16.43 -1.75 1.01
CA PRO A 66 16.17 -2.90 0.14
C PRO A 66 14.67 -3.23 0.12
N LEU A 67 14.21 -3.86 -0.96
CA LEU A 67 12.80 -4.22 -1.12
C LEU A 67 12.29 -5.09 0.02
N ASP A 68 13.10 -6.02 0.53
CA ASP A 68 12.74 -6.88 1.66
C ASP A 68 12.49 -6.11 2.95
N LEU A 69 13.21 -5.02 3.19
CA LEU A 69 12.93 -4.15 4.33
C LEU A 69 11.57 -3.47 4.18
N LEU A 70 11.25 -2.98 2.97
CA LEU A 70 9.95 -2.36 2.69
C LEU A 70 8.83 -3.40 2.81
N ARG A 71 9.04 -4.62 2.30
CA ARG A 71 8.11 -5.75 2.39
C ARG A 71 7.83 -6.11 3.84
N MET A 72 8.85 -6.31 4.67
CA MET A 72 8.70 -6.63 6.09
C MET A 72 7.79 -5.62 6.80
N TRP A 73 8.00 -4.32 6.57
CA TRP A 73 7.17 -3.27 7.15
C TRP A 73 5.76 -3.25 6.57
N HIS A 74 5.61 -3.44 5.26
CA HIS A 74 4.31 -3.53 4.61
C HIS A 74 3.47 -4.69 5.16
N THR A 75 4.08 -5.86 5.37
CA THR A 75 3.44 -7.04 5.98
C THR A 75 2.99 -6.77 7.42
N LYS A 76 3.77 -6.02 8.21
CA LYS A 76 3.37 -5.61 9.56
C LYS A 76 2.18 -4.65 9.55
N ILE A 77 2.19 -3.66 8.66
CA ILE A 77 1.06 -2.72 8.52
C ILE A 77 -0.20 -3.46 8.09
N GLU A 78 -0.10 -4.37 7.13
CA GLU A 78 -1.22 -5.22 6.69
C GLU A 78 -1.74 -6.09 7.84
N ALA A 79 -0.86 -6.75 8.58
CA ALA A 79 -1.24 -7.57 9.75
C ALA A 79 -2.08 -6.76 10.75
N TRP A 80 -1.65 -5.54 11.04
CA TRP A 80 -2.37 -4.64 11.93
C TRP A 80 -3.73 -4.23 11.37
N ILE A 81 -3.81 -3.81 10.10
CA ILE A 81 -5.09 -3.44 9.45
C ILE A 81 -6.08 -4.62 9.50
N LEU A 82 -5.62 -5.83 9.19
CA LEU A 82 -6.45 -7.02 9.20
C LEU A 82 -6.91 -7.37 10.63
N ASN A 83 -6.03 -7.23 11.63
CA ASN A 83 -6.37 -7.41 13.03
C ASN A 83 -7.48 -6.45 13.49
N GLU A 84 -7.37 -5.15 13.17
CA GLU A 84 -8.41 -4.17 13.50
C GLU A 84 -9.75 -4.47 12.81
N ALA A 85 -9.73 -5.15 11.67
CA ALA A 85 -10.91 -5.59 10.94
C ALA A 85 -11.46 -6.96 11.41
N GLY A 86 -10.79 -7.64 12.35
CA GLY A 86 -11.13 -9.00 12.76
C GLY A 86 -10.93 -10.04 11.65
N ILE A 87 -10.02 -9.77 10.71
CA ILE A 87 -9.70 -10.64 9.57
C ILE A 87 -8.36 -11.35 9.84
N GLU A 88 -8.31 -12.66 9.60
CA GLU A 88 -7.07 -13.42 9.73
C GLU A 88 -6.09 -13.05 8.60
N GLN A 89 -4.82 -12.86 8.94
CA GLN A 89 -3.79 -12.58 7.95
C GLN A 89 -3.52 -13.83 7.09
N PRO A 90 -3.59 -13.72 5.75
CA PRO A 90 -3.33 -14.86 4.89
C PRO A 90 -1.89 -15.35 5.04
N ALA A 91 -1.71 -16.67 5.05
CA ALA A 91 -0.38 -17.27 5.07
C ALA A 91 0.45 -16.83 3.84
N GLU A 92 1.75 -16.58 4.04
CA GLU A 92 2.67 -16.31 2.94
C GLU A 92 2.68 -17.50 1.98
N THR A 93 2.00 -17.34 0.85
CA THR A 93 2.08 -18.32 -0.23
C THR A 93 3.33 -18.00 -1.03
N PRO A 94 4.25 -18.95 -1.26
CA PRO A 94 5.46 -18.72 -2.07
C PRO A 94 5.11 -18.66 -3.56
N GLN A 95 4.22 -17.74 -3.94
CA GLN A 95 3.86 -17.48 -5.32
C GLN A 95 4.73 -16.34 -5.82
N ARG A 96 5.80 -16.70 -6.53
CA ARG A 96 6.67 -15.74 -7.22
C ARG A 96 5.82 -14.93 -8.20
N ALA A 97 6.05 -13.62 -8.25
CA ALA A 97 5.48 -12.76 -9.28
C ALA A 97 5.76 -13.38 -10.66
N ARG A 98 4.69 -13.80 -11.36
CA ARG A 98 4.81 -14.39 -12.70
C ARG A 98 4.80 -13.27 -13.72
N LEU A 99 5.78 -13.29 -14.63
CA LEU A 99 5.77 -12.45 -15.81
C LEU A 99 4.57 -12.83 -16.68
N VAL A 100 3.56 -11.98 -16.74
CA VAL A 100 2.45 -12.14 -17.69
C VAL A 100 2.95 -11.63 -19.05
N LYS A 101 3.22 -12.55 -19.99
CA LYS A 101 3.53 -12.18 -21.38
C LYS A 101 2.38 -11.34 -21.92
N GLY A 102 2.66 -10.09 -22.30
CA GLY A 102 1.67 -9.22 -22.92
C GLY A 102 1.15 -9.87 -24.20
N LYS A 103 -0.18 -9.93 -24.38
CA LYS A 103 -0.79 -10.31 -25.66
C LYS A 103 -0.24 -9.37 -26.74
N THR A 104 0.53 -9.89 -27.68
CA THR A 104 0.81 -9.23 -28.95
C THR A 104 -0.54 -9.00 -29.63
N ALA A 105 -0.87 -7.73 -29.84
CA ALA A 105 -1.98 -7.37 -30.72
C ALA A 105 -1.59 -7.83 -32.14
N ALA A 106 -2.42 -8.68 -32.73
CA ALA A 106 -2.45 -8.91 -34.17
C ALA A 106 -3.30 -7.82 -34.82
#